data_AF-A0A8T3D3L3-F1
#
_entry.id   AF-A0A8T3D3L3-F1
#
_cell.length_a   1.000
_cell.length_b   1.000
_cell.length_c   1.000
_cell.angle_alpha   90.00
_cell.angle_beta   90.00
_cell.angle_gamma   90.00
#
_symmetry.space_group_name_H-M   'P 1'
#
loop_
_entity.id
_entity.type
_entity.pdbx_description
1 polymer ?
#
loop_
_entity_poly.entity_id
_entity_poly.type
_entity_poly.pdbx_seq_one_letter_code
_entity_poly.pdbx_strand_id
1 'polypeptide(L)'
;MKTLLSITALLVAFCLASDAVQVNEGEFSFPLESVRKLADVMGVDITVKQSPRLAKISTAAVCSNPDLPAEFLPVCESKGASMSFFRLGFVAARADLCEICAFAACTGCVAMS
;
A
#
# COMPACT_ATOMS: atom_id res chain seq x y z
N MET A 1 31.13 -3.27 -23.22
CA MET A 1 31.19 -3.83 -21.84
C MET A 1 30.97 -2.76 -20.77
N LYS A 2 31.78 -1.69 -20.71
CA LYS A 2 31.64 -0.63 -19.66
C LYS A 2 30.29 0.12 -19.70
N THR A 3 29.78 0.44 -20.88
CA THR A 3 28.50 1.12 -21.09
C THR A 3 27.30 0.25 -20.70
N LEU A 4 27.36 -1.05 -21.03
CA LEU A 4 26.33 -2.02 -20.63
C LEU A 4 26.24 -2.14 -19.10
N LEU A 5 27.39 -2.27 -18.42
CA LEU A 5 27.42 -2.31 -16.95
C LEU A 5 26.84 -1.05 -16.31
N SER A 6 27.14 0.13 -16.86
CA SER A 6 26.58 1.39 -16.37
C SER A 6 25.07 1.49 -16.57
N ILE A 7 24.55 1.03 -17.72
CA ILE A 7 23.11 1.01 -18.00
C ILE A 7 22.41 0.01 -17.08
N THR A 8 22.96 -1.19 -16.90
CA THR A 8 22.43 -2.19 -15.97
C THR A 8 22.42 -1.67 -14.53
N ALA A 9 23.49 -1.01 -14.09
CA ALA A 9 23.55 -0.42 -12.75
C ALA A 9 22.50 0.69 -12.56
N LEU A 10 22.30 1.55 -13.57
CA LEU A 10 21.29 2.61 -13.52
C LEU A 10 19.86 2.04 -13.48
N LEU A 11 19.58 1.00 -14.28
CA LEU A 11 18.29 0.31 -14.30
C LEU A 11 18.01 -0.41 -12.98
N VAL A 12 19.00 -1.09 -12.41
CA VAL A 12 18.87 -1.75 -11.11
C VAL A 12 18.63 -0.71 -10.02
N ALA A 13 19.35 0.41 -10.00
CA ALA A 13 19.11 1.49 -9.05
C ALA A 13 17.68 2.07 -9.17
N PHE A 14 17.17 2.20 -10.40
CA PHE A 14 15.82 2.68 -10.65
C PHE A 14 14.75 1.66 -10.22
N CYS A 15 14.93 0.37 -10.50
CA CYS A 15 14.02 -0.69 -10.04
C CYS A 15 14.00 -0.83 -8.51
N LEU A 16 15.17 -0.72 -7.86
CA LEU A 16 15.25 -0.74 -6.39
C LEU A 16 14.59 0.48 -5.76
N ALA A 17 14.55 1.62 -6.46
CA ALA A 17 13.85 2.82 -6.01
C ALA A 17 12.33 2.71 -6.14
N SER A 18 11.82 1.95 -7.11
CA SER A 18 10.37 1.70 -7.26
C SER A 18 9.81 0.68 -6.27
N ASP A 19 10.61 -0.30 -5.84
CA ASP A 19 10.18 -1.38 -4.92
C ASP A 19 10.24 -1.00 -3.43
N ALA A 20 10.73 0.21 -3.09
CA ALA A 20 10.98 0.60 -1.71
C ALA A 20 9.80 1.29 -1.02
N VAL A 21 8.69 1.55 -1.71
CA VAL A 21 7.59 2.33 -1.12
C VAL A 21 6.82 1.49 -0.09
N GLN A 22 6.84 1.96 1.15
CA GLN A 22 6.16 1.36 2.30
C GLN A 22 5.04 2.28 2.76
N VAL A 23 3.88 1.71 3.09
CA VAL A 23 2.73 2.40 3.65
C VAL A 23 2.67 2.13 5.15
N ASN A 24 2.69 3.19 5.95
CA ASN A 24 2.65 3.13 7.40
C ASN A 24 1.24 3.42 7.92
N GLU A 25 0.76 2.56 8.82
CA GLU A 25 -0.49 2.72 9.57
C GLU A 25 -0.21 2.44 11.05
N GLY A 26 0.00 3.49 11.83
CA GLY A 26 0.43 3.38 13.22
C GLY A 26 1.82 2.73 13.32
N GLU A 27 1.90 1.61 14.04
CA GLU A 27 3.13 0.83 14.25
C GLU A 27 3.38 -0.21 13.13
N PHE A 28 2.47 -0.31 12.15
CA PHE A 28 2.56 -1.28 11.07
C PHE A 28 3.07 -0.63 9.78
N SER A 29 3.92 -1.35 9.06
CA SER A 29 4.44 -0.97 7.75
C SER A 29 4.14 -2.07 6.74
N PHE A 30 3.59 -1.68 5.60
CA PHE A 30 3.21 -2.60 4.53
C PHE A 30 3.84 -2.20 3.21
N PRO A 31 4.37 -3.14 2.41
CA PRO A 31 4.76 -2.85 1.04
C PRO A 31 3.55 -2.35 0.23
N LEU A 32 3.79 -1.36 -0.63
CA LEU A 32 2.75 -0.77 -1.48
C LEU A 32 1.98 -1.82 -2.30
N GLU A 33 2.66 -2.87 -2.74
CA GLU A 33 2.07 -3.96 -3.52
C GLU A 33 1.01 -4.75 -2.72
N SER A 34 1.24 -4.98 -1.43
CA SER A 34 0.24 -5.63 -0.55
C SER A 34 -0.94 -4.71 -0.28
N VAL A 35 -0.70 -3.40 -0.16
CA VAL A 35 -1.78 -2.41 -0.03
C VAL A 35 -2.61 -2.32 -1.31
N ARG A 36 -1.99 -2.47 -2.49
CA ARG A 36 -2.70 -2.56 -3.78
C ARG A 36 -3.64 -3.78 -3.79
N LYS A 37 -3.15 -4.97 -3.40
CA LYS A 37 -3.98 -6.19 -3.29
C LYS A 37 -5.09 -6.06 -2.24
N LEU A 38 -4.84 -5.30 -1.18
CA LEU A 38 -5.86 -5.03 -0.16
C LEU A 38 -7.06 -4.26 -0.76
N ALA A 39 -6.86 -3.40 -1.76
CA ALA A 39 -7.97 -2.73 -2.45
C ALA A 39 -8.97 -3.75 -3.04
N ASP A 40 -8.45 -4.80 -3.67
CA ASP A 40 -9.24 -5.87 -4.28
C ASP A 40 -10.02 -6.67 -3.22
N VAL A 41 -9.34 -7.04 -2.13
CA VAL A 41 -9.94 -7.75 -0.97
C VAL A 41 -11.08 -6.93 -0.35
N MET A 42 -10.93 -5.62 -0.29
CA MET A 42 -11.92 -4.69 0.26
C MET A 42 -12.99 -4.29 -0.77
N GLY A 43 -12.83 -4.66 -2.05
CA GLY A 43 -13.71 -4.27 -3.14
C GLY A 43 -13.78 -2.76 -3.34
N VAL A 44 -12.65 -2.06 -3.13
CA VAL A 44 -12.50 -0.62 -3.30
C VAL A 44 -11.84 -0.36 -4.64
N ASP A 45 -12.52 0.38 -5.52
CA ASP A 45 -12.02 0.69 -6.87
C ASP A 45 -11.26 2.03 -6.87
N ILE A 46 -10.24 2.15 -7.71
CA ILE A 46 -9.32 3.30 -7.83
C ILE A 46 -10.08 4.58 -8.26
N THR A 47 -11.18 4.40 -8.99
CA THR A 47 -12.05 5.50 -9.46
C THR A 47 -12.92 6.13 -8.36
N VAL A 48 -12.90 5.56 -7.16
CA VAL A 48 -13.82 5.90 -6.09
C VAL A 48 -13.39 7.18 -5.37
N LYS A 49 -13.88 8.32 -5.86
CA LYS A 49 -14.03 9.53 -5.07
C LYS A 49 -14.99 9.23 -3.91
N GLN A 50 -14.46 8.95 -2.71
CA GLN A 50 -15.21 8.85 -1.45
C GLN A 50 -16.54 8.05 -1.60
N SER A 51 -16.48 6.78 -2.03
CA SER A 51 -17.71 5.98 -2.07
C SER A 51 -18.19 5.71 -0.65
N PRO A 52 -19.51 5.74 -0.41
CA PRO A 52 -20.10 5.21 0.81
C PRO A 52 -19.73 3.73 1.07
N ARG A 53 -19.17 3.01 0.09
CA ARG A 53 -18.60 1.66 0.30
C ARG A 53 -17.40 1.64 1.24
N LEU A 54 -16.51 2.65 1.21
CA LEU A 54 -15.39 2.73 2.15
C LEU A 54 -15.90 2.87 3.59
N ALA A 55 -16.99 3.60 3.80
CA ALA A 55 -17.63 3.71 5.12
C ALA A 55 -18.32 2.41 5.58
N LYS A 56 -18.52 1.43 4.69
CA LYS A 56 -19.22 0.16 4.97
C LYS A 56 -18.28 -1.05 5.04
N ILE A 57 -16.97 -0.83 5.09
CA ILE A 57 -15.99 -1.92 5.19
C ILE A 57 -16.21 -2.69 6.49
N SER A 58 -16.53 -3.97 6.36
CA SER A 58 -16.60 -4.90 7.49
C SER A 58 -15.22 -5.49 7.73
N THR A 59 -14.60 -5.17 8.85
CA THR A 59 -13.31 -5.76 9.24
C THR A 59 -13.36 -7.27 9.35
N ALA A 60 -14.46 -7.81 9.88
CA ALA A 60 -14.65 -9.25 9.97
C ALA A 60 -14.60 -9.89 8.59
N ALA A 61 -15.23 -9.27 7.58
CA ALA A 61 -15.19 -9.77 6.21
C ALA A 61 -13.77 -9.72 5.63
N VAL A 62 -13.06 -8.61 5.82
CA VAL A 62 -11.66 -8.44 5.36
C VAL A 62 -10.74 -9.47 6.02
N CYS A 63 -10.81 -9.62 7.33
CA CYS A 63 -9.96 -10.52 8.12
C CYS A 63 -10.26 -12.01 7.91
N SER A 64 -11.49 -12.35 7.47
CA SER A 64 -11.87 -13.71 7.09
C SER A 64 -11.61 -14.05 5.62
N ASN A 65 -11.17 -13.08 4.81
CA ASN A 65 -10.95 -13.29 3.39
C ASN A 65 -9.67 -14.10 3.17
N PRO A 66 -9.72 -15.26 2.47
CA PRO A 66 -8.55 -16.09 2.21
C PRO A 66 -7.49 -15.41 1.34
N ASP A 67 -7.87 -14.40 0.55
CA ASP A 67 -6.96 -13.64 -0.31
C ASP A 67 -6.30 -12.46 0.42
N LEU A 68 -6.58 -12.28 1.72
CA LEU A 68 -5.94 -11.25 2.53
C LEU A 68 -4.42 -11.50 2.64
N PRO A 69 -3.57 -10.53 2.28
CA PRO A 69 -2.13 -10.66 2.49
C PRO A 69 -1.78 -10.87 3.97
N ALA A 70 -0.89 -11.83 4.24
CA ALA A 70 -0.53 -12.25 5.60
C ALA A 70 0.00 -11.09 6.47
N GLU A 71 0.58 -10.08 5.83
CA GLU A 71 1.10 -8.87 6.48
C GLU A 71 0.02 -8.11 7.25
N PHE A 72 -1.27 -8.19 6.85
CA PHE A 72 -2.38 -7.50 7.52
C PHE A 72 -2.99 -8.29 8.69
N LEU A 73 -2.58 -9.54 8.92
CA LEU A 73 -3.08 -10.34 10.05
C LEU A 73 -2.88 -9.65 11.42
N PRO A 74 -1.73 -9.01 11.72
CA PRO A 74 -1.55 -8.25 12.96
C PRO A 74 -2.53 -7.08 13.10
N VAL A 75 -3.00 -6.49 11.99
CA VAL A 75 -4.01 -5.42 12.03
C VAL A 75 -5.36 -5.98 12.47
N CYS A 76 -5.71 -7.19 12.04
CA CYS A 76 -6.94 -7.88 12.43
C CYS A 76 -7.00 -8.17 13.94
N GLU A 77 -5.85 -8.39 14.57
CA GLU A 77 -5.73 -8.61 16.03
C GLU A 77 -5.73 -7.31 16.83
N SER A 78 -5.55 -6.16 16.16
CA SER A 78 -5.51 -4.85 16.81
C SER A 78 -6.90 -4.34 17.22
N LYS A 79 -6.98 -3.63 18.35
CA LYS A 79 -8.22 -3.00 18.82
C LYS A 79 -8.77 -1.93 17.87
N GLY A 80 -7.93 -1.43 16.95
CA GLY A 80 -8.24 -0.36 16.00
C GLY A 80 -8.47 -0.84 14.56
N ALA A 81 -8.60 -2.15 14.33
CA ALA A 81 -8.60 -2.76 12.99
C ALA A 81 -9.54 -2.05 12.01
N SER A 82 -10.74 -1.63 12.43
CA SER A 82 -11.72 -0.98 11.55
C SER A 82 -11.27 0.37 11.05
N MET A 83 -10.68 1.18 11.92
CA MET A 83 -10.16 2.48 11.53
C MET A 83 -8.90 2.34 10.68
N SER A 84 -8.04 1.37 11.01
CA SER A 84 -6.83 1.10 10.23
C SER A 84 -7.16 0.59 8.83
N PHE A 85 -8.08 -0.36 8.68
CA PHE A 85 -8.55 -0.81 7.36
C PHE A 85 -9.28 0.29 6.59
N PHE A 86 -10.01 1.19 7.25
CA PHE A 86 -10.60 2.35 6.57
C PHE A 86 -9.53 3.27 5.97
N ARG A 87 -8.47 3.58 6.73
CA ARG A 87 -7.36 4.42 6.27
C ARG A 87 -6.52 3.73 5.20
N LEU A 88 -6.17 2.47 5.42
CA LEU A 88 -5.47 1.64 4.44
C LEU A 88 -6.29 1.50 3.15
N GLY A 89 -7.61 1.31 3.23
CA GLY A 89 -8.48 1.28 2.06
C GLY A 89 -8.51 2.59 1.27
N PHE A 90 -8.41 3.74 1.96
CA PHE A 90 -8.28 5.04 1.31
C PHE A 90 -6.95 5.20 0.57
N VAL A 91 -5.85 4.73 1.17
CA VAL A 91 -4.53 4.71 0.53
C VAL A 91 -4.49 3.70 -0.62
N ALA A 92 -5.07 2.52 -0.44
CA ALA A 92 -5.12 1.44 -1.42
C ALA A 92 -5.87 1.84 -2.70
N ALA A 93 -6.96 2.59 -2.57
CA ALA A 93 -7.68 3.18 -3.71
C ALA A 93 -6.84 4.18 -4.52
N ARG A 94 -5.72 4.65 -3.98
CA ARG A 94 -4.85 5.68 -4.56
C ARG A 94 -3.38 5.30 -4.39
N ALA A 95 -3.09 4.02 -4.59
CA ALA A 95 -1.74 3.46 -4.43
C ALA A 95 -0.73 4.13 -5.38
N ASP A 96 -1.18 4.61 -6.54
CA ASP A 96 -0.38 5.42 -7.48
C ASP A 96 0.16 6.71 -6.85
N LEU A 97 -0.61 7.34 -5.96
CA LEU A 97 -0.16 8.54 -5.24
C LEU A 97 0.91 8.23 -4.18
N CYS A 98 1.03 6.97 -3.74
CA CYS A 98 2.16 6.56 -2.90
C CYS A 98 3.47 6.46 -3.67
N GLU A 99 3.45 6.16 -4.98
CA GLU A 99 4.68 6.08 -5.80
C GLU A 99 5.39 7.44 -5.90
N ILE A 100 4.62 8.53 -5.81
CA ILE A 100 5.13 9.91 -5.78
C ILE A 100 5.17 10.52 -4.38
N CYS A 101 4.99 9.69 -3.33
CA CYS A 101 4.95 10.12 -1.92
C CYS A 101 4.02 11.32 -1.63
N ALA A 102 2.84 11.34 -2.28
CA ALA A 102 1.86 12.40 -2.05
C ALA A 102 1.09 12.24 -0.72
N PHE A 103 1.12 11.06 -0.09
CA PHE A 103 0.57 10.85 1.25
C PHE A 103 1.69 10.64 2.27
N ALA A 104 1.53 11.24 3.46
CA ALA A 104 2.45 11.07 4.58
C ALA A 104 2.55 9.64 5.10
N ALA A 105 1.57 8.79 4.78
CA ALA A 105 1.62 7.37 5.09
C ALA A 105 2.64 6.62 4.23
N CYS A 106 2.97 7.11 3.03
CA CYS A 106 3.91 6.46 2.14
C CYS A 106 5.34 6.94 2.44
N THR A 107 6.26 6.00 2.55
CA THR A 107 7.67 6.22 2.89
C THR A 107 8.56 5.42 1.96
N GLY A 108 9.86 5.72 1.92
CA GLY A 108 10.80 4.99 1.06
C GLY A 108 10.85 5.47 -0.40
N CYS A 109 10.07 6.49 -0.78
CA CYS A 109 10.36 7.18 -2.04
C CYS A 109 11.71 7.88 -1.94
N VAL A 110 12.41 7.95 -3.06
CA VAL A 110 13.57 8.84 -3.20
C VAL A 110 13.08 10.26 -2.96
N ALA A 111 13.36 10.81 -1.78
CA ALA A 111 13.19 12.23 -1.55
C ALA A 111 14.06 12.93 -2.59
N MET A 112 13.43 13.47 -3.64
CA MET A 112 14.09 14.41 -4.54
C MET A 112 14.38 15.65 -3.69
N SER A 113 15.54 15.64 -3.03
CA SER A 113 16.08 16.70 -2.20
C SER A 113 17.13 17.45 -3.00
#